data_AF-A0A368G0J0-F1
#
_entry.id   AF-A0A368G0J0-F1
#
_cell.length_a   1.000
_cell.length_b   1.000
_cell.length_c   1.000
_cell.angle_alpha   90.00
_cell.angle_beta   90.00
_cell.angle_gamma   90.00
#
_symmetry.space_group_name_H-M   'P 1'
#
loop_
_entity.id
_entity.type
_entity.pdbx_description
1 polymer ?
#
loop_
_entity_poly.entity_id
_entity_poly.type
_entity_poly.pdbx_seq_one_letter_code
_entity_poly.pdbx_strand_id
1 'polypeptide(L)' 'MSVTGHSDVDMESASAFSPSEPSVDGVFVSKHNQSAEIYQLFKEDVDALLSGRTAQLDQPALIQVISKQVEYSLNSCT' A
#
# COMPACT_ATOMS: atom_id res chain seq x y z
N MET A 1 -9.21 43.93 47.44
CA MET A 1 -9.83 42.71 48.01
C MET A 1 -10.65 42.10 46.88
N SER A 2 -10.04 41.25 46.06
CA SER A 2 -10.22 39.77 46.05
C SER A 2 -11.70 39.42 45.89
N VAL A 3 -12.15 38.88 44.77
CA VAL A 3 -11.91 37.55 44.16
C VAL A 3 -12.34 37.65 42.68
N THR A 4 -11.90 36.89 41.68
CA THR A 4 -11.55 35.48 41.57
C THR A 4 -10.67 35.34 40.32
N GLY A 5 -9.56 34.62 40.44
CA GLY A 5 -8.97 33.98 39.26
C GLY A 5 -9.97 32.98 38.69
N HIS A 6 -10.23 33.06 37.40
CA HIS A 6 -10.89 31.99 36.66
C HIS A 6 -9.91 31.53 35.59
N SER A 7 -9.01 30.66 36.01
CA SER A 7 -8.43 29.65 35.14
C SER A 7 -9.53 28.67 34.77
N ASP A 8 -10.07 28.82 33.57
CA ASP A 8 -10.92 27.86 32.89
C ASP A 8 -10.42 27.93 31.43
N VAL A 9 -9.40 27.17 31.07
CA VAL A 9 -9.56 25.83 30.48
C VAL A 9 -10.82 25.71 29.64
N ASP A 10 -11.08 26.66 28.74
CA ASP A 10 -11.84 26.32 27.54
C ASP A 10 -10.88 25.73 26.50
N MET A 11 -10.52 24.48 26.82
CA MET A 11 -10.26 23.43 25.86
C MET A 11 -11.53 23.24 25.02
N GLU A 12 -11.90 24.24 24.20
CA GLU A 12 -12.68 23.99 23.00
C GLU A 12 -11.74 23.28 22.04
N SER A 13 -11.62 21.99 22.33
CA SER A 13 -11.18 20.94 21.47
C SER A 13 -12.02 21.03 20.20
N ALA A 14 -11.59 21.89 19.27
CA ALA A 14 -12.09 21.96 17.92
C ALA A 14 -11.65 20.70 17.16
N SER A 15 -12.14 19.55 17.64
CA SER A 15 -12.16 18.26 16.98
C SER A 15 -13.62 17.86 16.74
N ALA A 16 -14.50 18.83 16.47
CA ALA A 16 -15.91 18.59 16.14
C ALA A 16 -16.14 18.13 14.69
N PHE A 17 -15.08 18.11 13.90
CA PHE A 17 -15.03 17.38 12.64
C PHE A 17 -13.77 16.53 12.66
N SER A 18 -13.80 15.42 13.39
CA SER A 18 -13.02 14.28 12.93
C SER A 18 -13.50 14.02 11.51
N PRO A 19 -12.68 14.25 10.46
CA PRO A 19 -13.11 13.92 9.11
C PRO A 19 -13.57 12.46 9.18
N SER A 20 -14.84 12.22 8.86
CA SER A 20 -15.35 10.86 8.83
C SER A 20 -14.41 10.05 7.95
N GLU A 21 -13.91 8.93 8.47
CA GLU A 21 -12.98 8.10 7.72
C GLU A 21 -13.57 7.86 6.32
N PRO A 22 -12.78 8.10 5.25
CA PRO A 22 -13.29 7.90 3.91
C PRO A 22 -13.79 6.47 3.80
N SER A 23 -15.01 6.30 3.31
CA SER A 23 -15.57 4.96 3.09
C SER A 23 -14.76 4.27 2.01
N VAL A 24 -13.80 3.42 2.40
CA VAL A 24 -13.01 2.64 1.45
C VAL A 24 -13.87 1.48 0.98
N ASP A 25 -14.10 1.41 -0.33
CA ASP A 25 -14.83 0.30 -0.95
C ASP A 25 -14.08 -1.02 -0.69
N GLY A 26 -14.77 -2.03 -0.17
CA GLY A 26 -14.18 -3.35 0.05
C GLY A 26 -13.62 -3.98 -1.23
N VAL A 27 -14.18 -3.64 -2.40
CA VAL A 27 -13.64 -4.05 -3.71
C VAL A 27 -12.29 -3.39 -3.97
N PHE A 28 -12.15 -2.10 -3.65
CA PHE A 28 -10.88 -1.38 -3.76
C PHE A 28 -9.83 -2.00 -2.83
N VAL A 29 -10.17 -2.27 -1.56
CA VAL A 29 -9.24 -2.91 -0.61
C VAL A 29 -8.79 -4.28 -1.12
N SER A 30 -9.74 -5.06 -1.67
CA SER A 30 -9.43 -6.40 -2.19
C SER A 30 -8.50 -6.33 -3.41
N LYS A 31 -8.77 -5.45 -4.38
CA LYS A 31 -7.91 -5.24 -5.55
C LYS A 31 -6.54 -4.68 -5.15
N HIS A 32 -6.49 -3.73 -4.21
CA HIS A 32 -5.25 -3.20 -3.66
C HIS A 32 -4.39 -4.31 -3.05
N ASN A 33 -4.96 -5.13 -2.16
CA ASN A 33 -4.24 -6.22 -1.52
C ASN A 33 -3.72 -7.23 -2.54
N GLN A 34 -4.56 -7.62 -3.51
CA GLN A 34 -4.16 -8.51 -4.59
C GLN A 34 -2.99 -7.92 -5.41
N SER A 35 -3.06 -6.63 -5.77
CA SER A 35 -1.97 -5.96 -6.48
C SER A 35 -0.68 -5.89 -5.67
N ALA A 36 -0.80 -5.71 -4.34
CA ALA A 36 0.35 -5.68 -3.44
C ALA A 36 1.02 -7.06 -3.36
N GLU A 37 0.26 -8.15 -3.29
CA GLU A 37 0.78 -9.52 -3.32
C GLU A 37 1.52 -9.81 -4.63
N ILE A 38 0.92 -9.45 -5.77
CA ILE A 38 1.54 -9.60 -7.09
C ILE A 38 2.84 -8.80 -7.19
N TYR A 39 2.86 -7.57 -6.67
CA TYR A 39 4.04 -6.72 -6.68
C TYR A 39 5.19 -7.30 -5.84
N GLN A 40 4.90 -7.91 -4.69
CA GLN A 40 5.93 -8.55 -3.87
C GLN A 40 6.62 -9.68 -4.64
N LEU A 41 5.83 -10.57 -5.28
CA LEU A 41 6.39 -11.67 -6.07
C LEU A 41 7.22 -11.14 -7.26
N PHE A 42 6.69 -10.17 -7.99
CA PHE A 42 7.42 -9.49 -9.07
C PHE A 42 8.75 -8.92 -8.58
N LYS A 43 8.74 -8.23 -7.44
CA LYS A 43 9.94 -7.63 -6.86
C LYS A 43 10.99 -8.69 -6.51
N GLU A 44 10.58 -9.80 -5.91
CA GLU A 44 11.49 -10.90 -5.56
C GLU A 44 12.16 -11.51 -6.80
N ASP A 45 11.38 -11.75 -7.87
CA ASP A 45 11.91 -12.29 -9.13
C ASP A 45 12.86 -11.31 -9.82
N VAL A 46 12.52 -10.02 -9.84
CA VAL A 46 13.38 -8.96 -10.39
C VAL A 46 14.65 -8.81 -9.55
N ASP A 47 14.56 -8.81 -8.23
CA ASP A 47 15.73 -8.74 -7.34
C ASP A 47 16.64 -9.97 -7.55
N ALA A 48 16.07 -11.17 -7.73
CA ALA A 48 16.84 -12.37 -8.05
C ALA A 48 17.58 -12.21 -9.38
N LEU A 49 16.89 -11.77 -10.43
CA LEU A 49 17.45 -11.52 -11.76
C LEU A 49 18.59 -10.48 -11.73
N LEU A 50 18.35 -9.34 -11.06
CA LEU A 50 19.30 -8.23 -10.99
C LEU A 50 20.47 -8.49 -10.04
N SER A 51 20.29 -9.34 -9.02
CA SER A 51 21.36 -9.73 -8.09
C SER A 51 22.46 -10.57 -8.73
N GLY A 52 22.25 -11.05 -9.98
CA GLY A 52 23.20 -11.92 -10.68
C GLY A 52 23.29 -13.34 -10.10
N ARG A 53 22.40 -13.69 -9.16
CA ARG A 53 22.32 -15.04 -8.57
C ARG A 53 21.59 -16.03 -9.48
N THR A 54 20.81 -15.55 -10.44
CA THR A 54 20.12 -16.39 -11.43
C THR A 54 21.10 -16.85 -12.50
N ALA A 55 21.23 -18.17 -12.68
CA ALA A 55 22.07 -18.75 -13.72
C ALA A 55 21.64 -18.26 -15.11
N GLN A 56 22.60 -17.99 -15.99
CA GLN A 56 22.34 -17.36 -17.30
C GLN A 56 21.34 -18.13 -18.16
N LEU A 57 21.33 -19.47 -18.05
CA LEU A 57 20.40 -20.34 -18.78
C LEU A 57 18.96 -20.24 -18.26
N ASP A 58 18.77 -19.86 -16.99
CA ASP A 58 17.45 -19.71 -16.34
C ASP A 58 16.90 -18.28 -16.45
N GLN A 59 17.74 -17.28 -16.77
CA GLN A 59 17.30 -15.88 -16.92
C GLN A 59 16.15 -15.71 -17.92
N PRO A 60 16.14 -16.33 -19.11
CA PRO A 60 15.03 -16.19 -20.05
C PRO A 60 13.70 -16.70 -19.49
N ALA A 61 13.73 -17.80 -18.72
CA ALA A 61 12.54 -18.37 -18.09
C ALA A 61 11.99 -17.42 -17.01
N LEU A 62 12.88 -16.89 -16.16
CA LEU A 62 12.50 -15.93 -15.12
C LEU A 62 11.91 -14.63 -15.72
N ILE A 63 12.49 -14.13 -16.82
CA ILE A 63 11.95 -12.96 -17.53
C ILE A 63 10.54 -13.22 -18.08
N GLN A 64 10.25 -14.43 -18.56
CA GLN A 64 8.90 -14.79 -19.00
C GLN A 64 7.90 -14.82 -17.84
N VAL A 65 8.30 -15.36 -16.68
CA VAL A 65 7.48 -15.36 -15.46
C VAL A 65 7.16 -13.92 -15.05
N ILE A 66 8.17 -13.05 -14.96
CA ILE A 66 8.02 -11.63 -14.63
C ILE A 66 7.06 -10.94 -15.61
N SER A 67 7.18 -11.21 -16.92
CA SER A 67 6.28 -10.62 -17.93
C SER A 67 4.84 -11.07 -17.75
N LYS A 68 4.61 -12.35 -17.42
CA LYS A 68 3.27 -12.90 -17.16
C LYS A 68 2.66 -12.33 -15.88
N GLN A 69 3.47 -12.10 -14.86
CA GLN A 69 3.06 -11.45 -13.62
C GLN A 69 2.49 -10.05 -13.88
N VAL A 70 3.16 -9.25 -14.72
CA VAL A 70 2.73 -7.89 -15.08
C VAL A 70 1.42 -7.93 -15.89
N GLU A 71 1.32 -8.83 -16.87
CA GLU A 71 0.10 -9.02 -17.66
C GLU A 71 -1.10 -9.38 -16.75
N TYR A 72 -0.89 -10.32 -15.83
CA TYR A 72 -1.92 -10.72 -14.86
C TYR A 72 -2.35 -9.56 -13.94
N SER A 73 -1.40 -8.76 -13.46
CA SER A 73 -1.70 -7.60 -12.61
C SER A 73 -2.56 -6.57 -13.33
N LEU A 74 -2.26 -6.27 -14.60
CA LEU A 74 -3.02 -5.31 -15.40
C LEU A 74 -4.47 -5.77 -15.64
N ASN A 75 -4.66 -7.06 -15.92
CA ASN A 75 -5.97 -7.64 -16.19
C ASN A 75 -6.82 -7.84 -14.92
N SER A 76 -6.19 -8.03 -13.75
CA SER A 76 -6.90 -8.27 -12.49
C SER A 76 -7.32 -6.98 -11.78
N CYS A 77 -6.62 -5.87 -12.04
CA CYS A 77 -6.84 -4.60 -11.35
C CYS A 77 -7.76 -3.62 -12.11
N THR A 78 -8.05 -3.88 -13.39
CA THR A 78 -9.08 -3.17 -14.16
C THR A 78 -10.48 -3.65 -13.77
#